data_AF-A0AA36P1D9-F1
#
_entry.id   AF-A0AA36P1D9-F1
#
_cell.length_a   1.000
_cell.length_b   1.000
_cell.length_c   1.000
_cell.angle_alpha   90.00
_cell.angle_beta   90.00
_cell.angle_gamma   90.00
#
_symmetry.space_group_name_H-M   'P 1'
#
loop_
_entity.id
_entity.type
_entity.pdbx_description
1 polymer ?
#
loop_
_entity_poly.entity_id
_entity_poly.type
_entity_poly.pdbx_seq_one_letter_code
_entity_poly.pdbx_strand_id
1 'polypeptide(L)'
;MTKAIVAIGVLCLVAYLLTISYIPSEISFGDTLIFLLIFAAFSIVYTAFCMMLFFFGISLLPVTYFILSVVDRYLPSHIKIGEKLPFPKISIITLGVSVYLLYIIRGLFFLDWKINAYIGITISLISFSYYAFYVNQKRVKEYRLKFENLREIIDDPKASKNLKNFAETKLKQLEIWIKNSIQSALFLILTPLIFMSLIEDVGKIFLYYTMEKTGVRIEKATLYIKEPYANLIELPQTTTKELNQYKTFIFKDVKVLFQGIGKSTLVSYKVKDIEKQLVIPNEYITVERSKKIEE
;
A
#
# COMPACT_ATOMS: atom_id res chain seq x y z
N MET A 1 -19.81 8.99 -2.92
CA MET A 1 -18.64 8.11 -3.13
C MET A 1 -17.71 8.59 -4.24
N THR A 2 -18.22 8.94 -5.43
CA THR A 2 -17.39 9.39 -6.57
C THR A 2 -16.47 10.57 -6.26
N LYS A 3 -16.94 11.56 -5.49
CA LYS A 3 -16.12 12.71 -5.06
C LYS A 3 -14.88 12.30 -4.22
N ALA A 4 -15.04 11.29 -3.36
CA ALA A 4 -13.93 10.80 -2.52
C ALA A 4 -12.91 10.00 -3.36
N ILE A 5 -13.40 9.21 -4.32
CA ILE A 5 -12.55 8.47 -5.27
C ILE A 5 -11.68 9.42 -6.09
N VAL A 6 -12.29 10.47 -6.66
CA VAL A 6 -11.57 11.49 -7.42
C VAL A 6 -10.58 12.23 -6.54
N ALA A 7 -10.96 12.59 -5.30
CA ALA A 7 -10.05 13.26 -4.36
C ALA A 7 -8.80 12.40 -4.05
N ILE A 8 -8.95 11.09 -3.88
CA ILE A 8 -7.80 10.19 -3.66
C ILE A 8 -6.93 10.10 -4.92
N GLY A 9 -7.53 9.98 -6.10
CA GLY A 9 -6.79 9.98 -7.36
C GLY A 9 -5.97 11.26 -7.58
N VAL A 10 -6.56 12.42 -7.27
CA VAL A 10 -5.86 13.71 -7.28
C VAL A 10 -4.73 13.74 -6.26
N LEU A 11 -4.94 13.23 -5.05
CA LEU A 11 -3.90 13.18 -4.02
C LEU A 11 -2.73 12.29 -4.44
N CYS A 12 -2.99 11.13 -5.05
CA CYS A 12 -1.95 10.26 -5.62
C CYS A 12 -1.15 10.97 -6.71
N LEU A 13 -1.83 11.72 -7.60
CA LEU A 13 -1.16 12.50 -8.63
C LEU A 13 -0.30 13.61 -8.03
N VAL A 14 -0.82 14.37 -7.06
CA VAL A 14 -0.08 15.44 -6.37
C VAL A 14 1.15 14.87 -5.67
N ALA A 15 1.02 13.74 -4.95
CA ALA A 15 2.14 13.07 -4.31
C ALA A 15 3.21 12.64 -5.34
N TYR A 16 2.79 12.14 -6.50
CA TYR A 16 3.71 11.79 -7.58
C TYR A 16 4.43 13.02 -8.15
N LEU A 17 3.70 14.10 -8.42
CA LEU A 17 4.25 15.36 -8.93
C LEU A 17 5.29 15.96 -7.97
N LEU A 18 5.03 15.93 -6.67
CA LEU A 18 5.99 16.31 -5.63
C LEU A 18 7.22 15.40 -5.63
N THR A 19 7.03 14.10 -5.82
CA THR A 19 8.12 13.12 -5.87
C THR A 19 9.07 13.38 -7.04
N ILE A 20 8.54 13.74 -8.22
CA ILE A 20 9.35 14.08 -9.40
C ILE A 20 9.76 15.55 -9.45
N SER A 21 9.39 16.36 -8.45
CA SER A 21 9.66 17.80 -8.38
C SER A 21 9.17 18.60 -9.60
N TYR A 22 7.97 18.29 -10.09
CA TYR A 22 7.39 18.93 -11.28
C TYR A 22 5.92 19.27 -11.07
N ILE A 23 5.51 20.46 -11.51
CA ILE A 23 4.11 20.91 -11.50
C ILE A 23 3.74 21.27 -12.95
N PRO A 24 2.83 20.53 -13.60
CA PRO A 24 2.45 20.81 -14.98
C PRO A 24 1.64 22.10 -15.06
N SER A 25 1.89 22.87 -16.13
CA SER A 25 1.09 24.03 -16.48
C SER A 25 -0.24 23.56 -17.08
N GLU A 26 -1.36 24.07 -16.56
CA GLU A 26 -2.73 23.82 -17.04
C GLU A 26 -3.23 22.36 -16.90
N ILE A 27 -3.49 21.92 -15.66
CA ILE A 27 -4.30 20.73 -15.41
C ILE A 27 -5.77 21.08 -15.64
N SER A 28 -6.45 20.38 -16.55
CA SER A 28 -7.87 20.63 -16.83
C SER A 28 -8.76 19.73 -15.97
N PHE A 29 -9.94 20.22 -15.57
CA PHE A 29 -10.99 19.38 -14.98
C PHE A 29 -11.45 18.26 -15.93
N GLY A 30 -11.20 18.39 -17.25
CA GLY A 30 -11.41 17.32 -18.23
C GLY A 30 -10.59 16.06 -17.97
N ASP A 31 -9.51 16.15 -17.19
CA ASP A 31 -8.63 15.03 -16.85
C ASP A 31 -9.19 14.13 -15.74
N THR A 32 -10.44 14.34 -15.31
CA THR A 32 -11.11 13.55 -14.26
C THR A 32 -11.09 12.05 -14.56
N LEU A 33 -11.19 11.64 -15.83
CA LEU A 33 -11.07 10.23 -16.24
C LEU A 33 -9.69 9.66 -15.96
N ILE A 34 -8.63 10.45 -16.18
CA ILE A 34 -7.25 10.06 -15.88
C ILE A 34 -7.07 9.92 -14.37
N PHE A 35 -7.64 10.82 -13.56
CA PHE A 35 -7.59 10.69 -12.09
C PHE A 35 -8.31 9.43 -11.60
N LEU A 36 -9.44 9.07 -12.23
CA LEU A 36 -10.15 7.83 -11.92
C LEU A 36 -9.32 6.60 -12.31
N LEU A 37 -8.64 6.63 -13.45
CA LEU A 37 -7.77 5.55 -13.91
C LEU A 37 -6.54 5.40 -12.98
N ILE A 38 -5.92 6.50 -12.58
CA ILE A 38 -4.84 6.52 -11.58
C ILE A 38 -5.32 5.92 -10.26
N PHE A 39 -6.50 6.35 -9.77
CA PHE A 39 -7.07 5.78 -8.55
C PHE A 39 -7.31 4.28 -8.68
N ALA A 40 -7.91 3.83 -9.78
CA ALA A 40 -8.21 2.42 -10.00
C ALA A 40 -6.93 1.58 -10.05
N ALA A 41 -5.92 2.03 -10.80
CA ALA A 41 -4.62 1.36 -10.88
C ALA A 41 -3.93 1.31 -9.52
N PHE A 42 -3.87 2.44 -8.81
CA PHE A 42 -3.29 2.51 -7.46
C PHE A 42 -4.01 1.58 -6.49
N SER A 43 -5.35 1.63 -6.47
CA SER A 43 -6.20 0.83 -5.59
C SER A 43 -6.01 -0.68 -5.81
N ILE A 44 -5.94 -1.13 -7.07
CA ILE A 44 -5.71 -2.55 -7.40
C ILE A 44 -4.34 -3.00 -6.87
N VAL A 45 -3.28 -2.25 -7.19
CA VAL A 45 -1.91 -2.59 -6.78
C VAL A 45 -1.78 -2.57 -5.26
N TYR A 46 -2.28 -1.52 -4.62
CA TYR A 46 -2.25 -1.36 -3.16
C TYR A 46 -3.06 -2.45 -2.45
N THR A 47 -4.23 -2.81 -2.96
CA THR A 47 -5.09 -3.85 -2.38
C THR A 47 -4.42 -5.22 -2.49
N ALA A 48 -3.86 -5.56 -3.66
CA ALA A 48 -3.13 -6.80 -3.86
C ALA A 48 -1.93 -6.91 -2.90
N PHE A 49 -1.18 -5.82 -2.75
CA PHE A 49 -0.05 -5.75 -1.83
C PHE A 49 -0.49 -5.90 -0.36
N CYS A 50 -1.55 -5.20 0.06
CA CYS A 50 -2.10 -5.32 1.41
C CYS A 50 -2.55 -6.75 1.70
N MET A 51 -3.32 -7.37 0.80
CA MET A 51 -3.76 -8.77 0.95
C MET A 51 -2.57 -9.69 1.17
N MET A 52 -1.51 -9.51 0.37
CA MET A 52 -0.29 -10.29 0.48
C MET A 52 0.39 -10.14 1.85
N LEU A 53 0.53 -8.92 2.35
CA LEU A 53 1.05 -8.65 3.70
C LEU A 53 0.18 -9.28 4.79
N PHE A 54 -1.15 -9.22 4.65
CA PHE A 54 -2.09 -9.81 5.62
C PHE A 54 -1.98 -11.33 5.66
N PHE A 55 -2.01 -12.01 4.50
CA PHE A 55 -1.86 -13.47 4.46
C PHE A 55 -0.53 -13.91 5.06
N PHE A 56 0.54 -13.18 4.75
CA PHE A 56 1.84 -13.49 5.29
C PHE A 56 1.93 -13.23 6.80
N GLY A 57 1.41 -12.10 7.29
CA GLY A 57 1.33 -11.80 8.73
C GLY A 57 0.50 -12.82 9.53
N ILE A 58 -0.62 -13.28 8.98
CA ILE A 58 -1.46 -14.32 9.57
C ILE A 58 -0.71 -15.65 9.67
N SER A 59 0.12 -15.99 8.67
CA SER A 59 0.89 -17.23 8.72
C SER A 59 1.95 -17.26 9.83
N LEU A 60 2.39 -16.08 10.29
CA LEU A 60 3.35 -15.94 11.40
C LEU A 60 2.70 -15.97 12.79
N LEU A 61 1.39 -16.20 12.88
CA LEU A 61 0.71 -16.33 14.17
C LEU A 61 1.29 -17.40 15.13
N PRO A 62 1.86 -18.54 14.69
CA PRO A 62 2.49 -19.49 15.62
C PRO A 62 3.76 -18.90 16.23
N VAL A 63 4.49 -18.08 15.45
CA VAL A 63 5.69 -17.40 15.90
C VAL A 63 5.33 -16.34 16.93
N THR A 64 4.30 -15.52 16.68
CA THR A 64 3.85 -14.54 17.67
C THR A 64 3.28 -15.18 18.92
N TYR A 65 2.55 -16.29 18.79
CA TYR A 65 2.13 -17.10 19.93
C TYR A 65 3.33 -17.60 20.75
N PHE A 66 4.36 -18.13 20.09
CA PHE A 66 5.56 -18.63 20.76
C PHE A 66 6.28 -17.51 21.52
N ILE A 67 6.51 -16.37 20.87
CA ILE A 67 7.12 -15.18 21.49
C ILE A 67 6.31 -14.75 22.71
N LEU A 68 5.00 -14.58 22.59
CA LEU A 68 4.13 -14.16 23.70
C LEU A 68 4.10 -15.17 24.84
N SER A 69 4.13 -16.47 24.53
CA SER A 69 4.18 -17.54 25.55
C SER A 69 5.50 -17.55 26.31
N VAL A 70 6.61 -17.27 25.62
CA VAL A 70 7.92 -17.10 26.26
C VAL A 70 7.91 -15.86 27.14
N VAL A 71 7.41 -14.72 26.64
CA VAL A 71 7.32 -13.47 27.42
C VAL A 71 6.43 -13.66 28.65
N ASP A 72 5.29 -14.32 28.52
CA ASP A 72 4.36 -14.59 29.63
C ASP A 72 4.98 -15.46 30.73
N ARG A 73 5.90 -16.37 30.36
CA ARG A 73 6.67 -17.17 31.33
C ARG A 73 7.58 -16.30 32.21
N TYR A 74 8.10 -15.20 31.69
CA TYR A 74 9.00 -14.29 32.41
C TYR A 74 8.27 -13.13 33.10
N LEU A 75 6.97 -12.94 32.84
CA LEU A 75 6.19 -11.87 33.45
C LEU A 75 5.79 -12.21 34.90
N PRO A 76 5.80 -11.22 35.81
CA PRO A 76 5.27 -11.36 37.16
C PRO A 76 3.80 -11.82 37.14
N SER A 77 3.38 -12.59 38.14
CA SER A 77 2.01 -13.15 38.22
C SER A 77 0.88 -12.12 38.10
N HIS A 78 1.12 -10.86 38.50
CA HIS A 78 0.16 -9.76 38.42
C HIS A 78 0.10 -9.05 37.04
N ILE A 79 1.03 -9.33 36.13
CA ILE A 79 1.10 -8.75 34.76
C ILE A 79 0.86 -9.80 33.67
N LYS A 80 0.70 -11.08 34.04
CA LYS A 80 0.51 -12.17 33.06
C LYS A 80 -0.61 -11.85 32.08
N ILE A 81 -0.32 -12.10 30.80
CA ILE A 81 -1.16 -11.76 29.64
C ILE A 81 -2.36 -12.72 29.57
N GLY A 82 -2.26 -13.91 30.20
CA GLY A 82 -3.38 -14.78 30.55
C GLY A 82 -2.93 -16.13 31.12
N GLU A 83 -3.81 -16.82 31.86
CA GLU A 83 -3.48 -18.14 32.44
C GLU A 83 -3.15 -19.21 31.37
N LYS A 84 -3.75 -19.11 30.17
CA LYS A 84 -3.44 -19.92 28.98
C LYS A 84 -3.73 -19.13 27.71
N LEU A 85 -2.69 -18.67 27.00
CA LEU A 85 -2.83 -18.05 25.68
C LEU A 85 -3.42 -19.08 24.68
N PRO A 86 -4.46 -18.74 23.91
CA PRO A 86 -5.04 -19.69 22.97
C PRO A 86 -4.10 -19.90 21.78
N PHE A 87 -3.79 -21.16 21.50
CA PHE A 87 -3.06 -21.52 20.29
C PHE A 87 -3.90 -21.18 19.05
N PRO A 88 -3.36 -20.44 18.07
CA PRO A 88 -4.08 -20.12 16.85
C PRO A 88 -4.24 -21.40 16.01
N LYS A 89 -5.47 -21.73 15.63
CA LYS A 89 -5.72 -22.81 14.65
C LYS A 89 -5.38 -22.27 13.27
N ILE A 90 -4.22 -22.63 12.74
CA ILE A 90 -3.80 -22.22 11.40
C ILE A 90 -4.04 -23.39 10.44
N SER A 91 -4.66 -23.09 9.32
CA SER A 91 -4.84 -24.07 8.25
C SER A 91 -3.49 -24.35 7.58
N ILE A 92 -3.22 -25.61 7.22
CA ILE A 92 -2.05 -25.95 6.39
C ILE A 92 -2.05 -25.13 5.09
N ILE A 93 -3.23 -24.80 4.58
CA ILE A 93 -3.44 -24.01 3.35
C ILE A 93 -2.92 -22.58 3.54
N THR A 94 -3.20 -21.95 4.69
CA THR A 94 -2.69 -20.59 4.98
C THR A 94 -1.17 -20.54 5.09
N LEU A 95 -0.54 -21.65 5.50
CA LEU A 95 0.92 -21.78 5.55
C LEU A 95 1.50 -22.03 4.14
N GLY A 96 0.85 -22.87 3.32
CA GLY A 96 1.23 -23.06 1.92
C GLY A 96 1.13 -21.78 1.09
N VAL A 97 0.03 -21.04 1.24
CA VAL A 97 -0.17 -19.72 0.59
C VAL A 97 0.91 -18.73 1.04
N SER A 98 1.28 -18.71 2.32
CA SER A 98 2.28 -17.74 2.79
C SER A 98 3.68 -18.03 2.27
N VAL A 99 4.09 -19.30 2.17
CA VAL A 99 5.36 -19.70 1.55
C VAL A 99 5.36 -19.37 0.06
N TYR A 100 4.25 -19.60 -0.64
CA TYR A 100 4.11 -19.22 -2.04
C TYR A 100 4.18 -17.69 -2.25
N LEU A 101 3.56 -16.91 -1.37
CA LEU A 101 3.65 -15.45 -1.40
C LEU A 101 5.09 -14.96 -1.12
N LEU A 102 5.82 -15.56 -0.17
CA LEU A 102 7.26 -15.27 0.01
C LEU A 102 8.08 -15.53 -1.25
N TYR A 103 7.80 -16.64 -1.93
CA TYR A 103 8.46 -16.97 -3.18
C TYR A 103 8.19 -15.90 -4.26
N ILE A 104 6.95 -15.42 -4.37
CA ILE A 104 6.59 -14.33 -5.30
C ILE A 104 7.31 -13.01 -4.96
N ILE A 105 7.37 -12.63 -3.69
CA ILE A 105 8.06 -11.38 -3.25
C ILE A 105 9.59 -11.53 -3.26
N ARG A 106 10.16 -12.73 -3.48
CA ARG A 106 11.62 -12.94 -3.43
C ARG A 106 12.41 -11.87 -4.20
N GLY A 107 11.94 -11.44 -5.38
CA GLY A 107 12.58 -10.39 -6.16
C GLY A 107 12.60 -9.02 -5.45
N LEU A 108 11.51 -8.64 -4.77
CA LEU A 108 11.42 -7.40 -3.98
C LEU A 108 12.36 -7.41 -2.77
N PHE A 109 12.65 -8.60 -2.22
CA PHE A 109 13.61 -8.73 -1.12
C PHE A 109 15.06 -8.35 -1.51
N PHE A 110 15.39 -8.35 -2.80
CA PHE A 110 16.73 -8.00 -3.29
C PHE A 110 16.84 -6.56 -3.82
N LEU A 111 15.75 -5.77 -3.81
CA LEU A 111 15.72 -4.45 -4.43
C LEU A 111 16.29 -3.33 -3.53
N ASP A 112 15.92 -3.30 -2.24
CA ASP A 112 16.42 -2.31 -1.27
C ASP A 112 16.20 -2.80 0.17
N TRP A 113 17.18 -2.56 1.05
CA TRP A 113 17.07 -2.90 2.47
C TRP A 113 15.93 -2.15 3.17
N LYS A 114 15.58 -0.94 2.71
CA LYS A 114 14.47 -0.14 3.26
C LYS A 114 13.11 -0.79 2.99
N ILE A 115 12.95 -1.38 1.80
CA ILE A 115 11.74 -2.13 1.44
C ILE A 115 11.62 -3.38 2.31
N ASN A 116 12.75 -4.05 2.57
CA ASN A 116 12.78 -5.22 3.45
C ASN A 116 12.40 -4.88 4.89
N ALA A 117 12.96 -3.78 5.40
CA ALA A 117 12.62 -3.28 6.73
C ALA A 117 11.13 -2.93 6.83
N TYR A 118 10.58 -2.24 5.82
CA TYR A 118 9.15 -1.96 5.74
C TYR A 118 8.30 -3.23 5.77
N ILE A 119 8.59 -4.18 4.88
CA ILE A 119 7.86 -5.44 4.76
C ILE A 119 7.92 -6.18 6.10
N GLY A 120 9.12 -6.39 6.66
CA GLY A 120 9.33 -7.10 7.92
C GLY A 120 8.63 -6.48 9.12
N ILE A 121 8.72 -5.15 9.30
CA ILE A 121 8.04 -4.42 10.38
C ILE A 121 6.53 -4.53 10.22
N THR A 122 6.02 -4.28 9.02
CA THR A 122 4.58 -4.27 8.73
C THR A 122 3.97 -5.65 8.97
N ILE A 123 4.63 -6.70 8.49
CA ILE A 123 4.20 -8.10 8.70
C ILE A 123 4.22 -8.47 10.17
N SER A 124 5.26 -8.09 10.91
CA SER A 124 5.39 -8.38 12.33
C SER A 124 4.26 -7.74 13.14
N LEU A 125 3.96 -6.47 12.82
CA LEU A 125 2.86 -5.74 13.45
C LEU A 125 1.50 -6.31 13.08
N ILE A 126 1.27 -6.65 11.81
CA ILE A 126 0.04 -7.34 11.39
C ILE A 126 -0.11 -8.64 12.18
N SER A 127 0.94 -9.44 12.30
CA SER A 127 0.88 -10.71 13.03
C SER A 127 0.53 -10.51 14.50
N PHE A 128 1.17 -9.53 15.16
CA PHE A 128 0.92 -9.19 16.55
C PHE A 128 -0.51 -8.67 16.77
N SER A 129 -0.94 -7.70 15.98
CA SER A 129 -2.27 -7.10 16.09
C SER A 129 -3.38 -8.08 15.70
N TYR A 130 -3.12 -8.99 14.76
CA TYR A 130 -4.05 -10.06 14.39
C TYR A 130 -4.19 -11.07 15.51
N TYR A 131 -3.10 -11.41 16.19
CA TYR A 131 -3.17 -12.26 17.38
C TYR A 131 -4.02 -11.61 18.48
N ALA A 132 -3.81 -10.32 18.76
CA ALA A 132 -4.62 -9.57 19.72
C ALA A 132 -6.11 -9.55 19.33
N PHE A 133 -6.40 -9.31 18.05
CA PHE A 133 -7.75 -9.38 17.50
C PHE A 133 -8.37 -10.77 17.68
N TYR A 134 -7.63 -11.83 17.35
CA TYR A 134 -8.06 -13.22 17.49
C TYR A 134 -8.42 -13.57 18.93
N VAL A 135 -7.57 -13.21 19.90
CA VAL A 135 -7.81 -13.46 21.33
C VAL A 135 -9.06 -12.72 21.80
N ASN A 136 -9.21 -11.45 21.46
CA ASN A 136 -10.37 -10.65 21.86
C ASN A 136 -11.66 -11.19 21.24
N GLN A 137 -11.65 -11.56 19.95
CA GLN A 137 -12.80 -12.19 19.28
C GLN A 137 -13.19 -13.51 19.93
N LYS A 138 -12.22 -14.37 20.26
CA LYS A 138 -12.48 -15.64 20.95
C LYS A 138 -13.12 -15.41 22.32
N ARG A 139 -12.57 -14.47 23.12
CA ARG A 139 -13.14 -14.09 24.43
C ARG A 139 -14.56 -13.55 24.29
N VAL A 140 -14.82 -12.65 23.34
CA VAL A 140 -16.16 -12.10 23.07
C VAL A 140 -17.15 -13.20 22.70
N LYS A 141 -16.75 -14.15 21.84
CA LYS A 141 -17.62 -15.26 21.42
C LYS A 141 -17.96 -16.20 22.57
N GLU A 142 -16.95 -16.67 23.31
CA GLU A 142 -17.15 -17.55 24.47
C GLU A 142 -18.01 -16.87 25.55
N TYR A 143 -17.80 -15.58 25.76
CA TYR A 143 -18.53 -14.83 26.76
C TYR A 143 -19.98 -14.55 26.37
N ARG A 144 -20.24 -14.19 25.11
CA ARG A 144 -21.61 -14.03 24.61
C ARG A 144 -22.42 -15.31 24.77
N LEU A 145 -21.83 -16.46 24.42
CA LEU A 145 -22.48 -17.78 24.59
C LEU A 145 -22.76 -18.11 26.05
N LYS A 146 -21.82 -17.80 26.96
CA LYS A 146 -21.96 -18.13 28.38
C LYS A 146 -22.97 -17.22 29.11
N PHE A 147 -23.16 -16.01 28.61
CA PHE A 147 -23.86 -14.93 29.33
C PHE A 147 -24.98 -14.27 28.50
N GLU A 148 -25.52 -15.00 27.52
CA GLU A 148 -26.58 -14.52 26.62
C GLU A 148 -27.79 -13.95 27.39
N ASN A 149 -28.18 -14.63 28.47
CA ASN A 149 -29.36 -14.30 29.27
C ASN A 149 -29.10 -13.24 30.36
N LEU A 150 -27.89 -12.69 30.49
CA LEU A 150 -27.60 -11.69 31.53
C LEU A 150 -28.37 -10.39 31.34
N ARG A 151 -28.79 -10.07 30.11
CA ARG A 151 -29.60 -8.86 29.84
C ARG A 151 -31.01 -9.01 30.42
N GLU A 152 -31.60 -10.19 30.30
CA GLU A 152 -32.93 -10.50 30.84
C GLU A 152 -32.96 -10.39 32.38
N ILE A 153 -31.84 -10.72 33.04
CA ILE A 153 -31.69 -10.62 34.50
C ILE A 153 -31.66 -9.16 34.99
N ILE A 154 -31.18 -8.22 34.18
CA ILE A 154 -31.17 -6.79 34.53
C ILE A 154 -32.59 -6.22 34.48
N ASP A 155 -33.32 -6.59 33.45
CA ASP A 155 -34.68 -6.11 33.17
C ASP A 155 -35.74 -6.77 34.07
N ASP A 156 -35.45 -7.92 34.69
CA ASP A 156 -36.37 -8.59 35.61
C ASP A 156 -36.58 -7.78 36.91
N PRO A 157 -37.82 -7.31 37.20
CA PRO A 157 -38.12 -6.58 38.42
C PRO A 157 -37.99 -7.44 39.69
N LYS A 158 -37.99 -8.77 39.58
CA LYS A 158 -37.87 -9.71 40.71
C LYS A 158 -36.42 -10.10 41.02
N ALA A 159 -35.45 -9.77 40.16
CA ALA A 159 -34.06 -10.13 40.36
C ALA A 159 -33.41 -9.33 41.51
N SER A 160 -32.62 -10.01 42.34
CA SER A 160 -31.95 -9.38 43.48
C SER A 160 -30.92 -8.34 43.04
N LYS A 161 -30.72 -7.30 43.85
CA LYS A 161 -29.75 -6.22 43.57
C LYS A 161 -28.32 -6.74 43.35
N ASN A 162 -27.91 -7.77 44.08
CA ASN A 162 -26.60 -8.41 43.92
C ASN A 162 -26.47 -9.12 42.56
N LEU A 163 -27.53 -9.77 42.10
CA LEU A 163 -27.56 -10.45 40.80
C LEU A 163 -27.53 -9.43 39.65
N LYS A 164 -28.25 -8.31 39.78
CA LYS A 164 -28.20 -7.19 38.83
C LYS A 164 -26.80 -6.57 38.75
N ASN A 165 -26.16 -6.29 39.90
CA ASN A 165 -24.79 -5.79 39.93
C ASN A 165 -23.78 -6.75 39.29
N PHE A 166 -23.95 -8.06 39.49
CA PHE A 166 -23.13 -9.07 38.83
C PHE A 166 -23.31 -9.04 37.32
N ALA A 167 -24.56 -9.01 36.84
CA ALA A 167 -24.88 -8.95 35.43
C ALA A 167 -24.32 -7.67 34.77
N GLU A 168 -24.47 -6.51 35.38
CA GLU A 168 -23.90 -5.25 34.91
C GLU A 168 -22.37 -5.29 34.80
N THR A 169 -21.69 -5.78 35.83
CA THR A 169 -20.22 -5.88 35.84
C THR A 169 -19.74 -6.77 34.69
N LYS A 170 -20.45 -7.88 34.46
CA LYS A 170 -20.14 -8.82 33.39
C LYS A 170 -20.43 -8.24 32.00
N LEU A 171 -21.50 -7.48 31.82
CA LEU A 171 -21.78 -6.79 30.55
C LEU A 171 -20.78 -5.66 30.27
N LYS A 172 -20.38 -4.88 31.28
CA LYS A 172 -19.30 -3.89 31.15
C LYS A 172 -17.99 -4.53 30.70
N GLN A 173 -17.64 -5.68 31.26
CA GLN A 173 -16.45 -6.44 30.85
C GLN A 173 -16.54 -6.88 29.37
N LEU A 174 -17.71 -7.33 28.92
CA LEU A 174 -17.95 -7.69 27.52
C LEU A 174 -17.79 -6.49 26.58
N GLU A 175 -18.33 -5.34 26.97
CA GLU A 175 -18.22 -4.09 26.20
C GLU A 175 -16.75 -3.68 26.02
N ILE A 176 -15.94 -3.76 27.08
CA ILE A 176 -14.50 -3.51 27.02
C ILE A 176 -13.81 -4.43 26.00
N TRP A 177 -14.13 -5.73 26.01
CA TRP A 177 -13.53 -6.67 25.05
C TRP A 177 -13.98 -6.44 23.61
N ILE A 178 -15.24 -6.05 23.39
CA ILE A 178 -15.74 -5.65 22.08
C ILE A 178 -14.98 -4.41 21.59
N LYS A 179 -14.84 -3.39 22.44
CA LYS A 179 -14.08 -2.17 22.12
C LYS A 179 -12.64 -2.48 21.76
N ASN A 180 -11.97 -3.33 22.54
CA ASN A 180 -10.59 -3.75 22.27
C ASN A 180 -10.48 -4.55 20.96
N SER A 181 -11.47 -5.38 20.64
CA SER A 181 -11.51 -6.08 19.35
C SER A 181 -11.64 -5.11 18.18
N ILE A 182 -12.52 -4.12 18.28
CA ILE A 182 -12.70 -3.09 17.24
C ILE A 182 -11.41 -2.28 17.07
N GLN A 183 -10.79 -1.87 18.18
CA GLN A 183 -9.52 -1.14 18.14
C GLN A 183 -8.40 -1.97 17.49
N SER A 184 -8.32 -3.27 17.80
CA SER A 184 -7.34 -4.17 17.16
C SER A 184 -7.59 -4.29 15.65
N ALA A 185 -8.85 -4.35 15.21
CA ALA A 185 -9.21 -4.38 13.80
C ALA A 185 -8.88 -3.08 13.07
N LEU A 186 -9.13 -1.92 13.69
CA LEU A 186 -8.76 -0.62 13.14
C LEU A 186 -7.24 -0.50 12.97
N PHE A 187 -6.47 -0.94 13.98
CA PHE A 187 -5.02 -0.93 13.90
C PHE A 187 -4.51 -1.83 12.77
N LEU A 188 -5.09 -3.02 12.60
CA LEU A 188 -4.76 -3.93 11.50
C LEU A 188 -4.95 -3.27 10.13
N ILE A 189 -6.11 -2.64 9.90
CA ILE A 189 -6.44 -1.99 8.62
C ILE A 189 -5.48 -0.82 8.33
N LEU A 190 -5.11 -0.06 9.35
CA LEU A 190 -4.25 1.12 9.20
C LEU A 190 -2.76 0.78 9.11
N THR A 191 -2.33 -0.41 9.53
CA THR A 191 -0.90 -0.77 9.64
C THR A 191 -0.16 -0.61 8.30
N PRO A 192 -0.61 -1.17 7.16
CA PRO A 192 0.10 -0.99 5.88
C PRO A 192 0.22 0.48 5.47
N LEU A 193 -0.81 1.29 5.75
CA LEU A 193 -0.86 2.70 5.34
C LEU A 193 0.12 3.56 6.15
N ILE A 194 0.15 3.39 7.48
CA ILE A 194 1.01 4.16 8.38
C ILE A 194 2.49 3.90 8.06
N PHE A 195 2.88 2.64 7.88
CA PHE A 195 4.29 2.33 7.64
C PHE A 195 4.75 2.69 6.22
N MET A 196 3.82 2.72 5.25
CA MET A 196 4.12 3.20 3.91
C MET A 196 4.46 4.70 3.90
N SER A 197 3.79 5.52 4.72
CA SER A 197 4.10 6.95 4.80
C SER A 197 5.37 7.26 5.60
N LEU A 198 5.78 6.39 6.52
CA LEU A 198 7.01 6.54 7.31
C LEU A 198 8.29 6.18 6.52
N ILE A 199 8.18 5.33 5.51
CA ILE A 199 9.33 4.87 4.70
C ILE A 199 9.19 5.42 3.29
N GLU A 200 9.76 6.59 3.06
CA GLU A 200 9.56 7.43 1.87
C GLU A 200 9.75 6.66 0.54
N ASP A 201 10.78 5.82 0.45
CA ASP A 201 11.13 5.09 -0.77
C ASP A 201 10.09 4.05 -1.17
N VAL A 202 9.36 3.48 -0.21
CA VAL A 202 8.31 2.50 -0.48
C VAL A 202 7.14 3.17 -1.19
N GLY A 203 6.66 4.30 -0.66
CA GLY A 203 5.58 5.07 -1.28
C GLY A 203 5.91 5.47 -2.72
N LYS A 204 7.16 5.90 -2.98
CA LYS A 204 7.64 6.26 -4.33
C LYS A 204 7.53 5.10 -5.31
N ILE A 205 7.88 3.88 -4.91
CA ILE A 205 7.80 2.69 -5.78
C ILE A 205 6.36 2.42 -6.22
N PHE A 206 5.40 2.51 -5.30
CA PHE A 206 3.98 2.33 -5.64
C PHE A 206 3.48 3.41 -6.60
N LEU A 207 3.87 4.66 -6.36
CA LEU A 207 3.52 5.76 -7.25
C LEU A 207 4.15 5.57 -8.64
N TYR A 208 5.43 5.23 -8.72
CA TYR A 208 6.15 5.02 -9.99
C TYR A 208 5.54 3.89 -10.80
N TYR A 209 5.29 2.74 -10.16
CA TYR A 209 4.65 1.60 -10.79
C TYR A 209 3.24 1.94 -11.27
N THR A 210 2.45 2.66 -10.46
CA THR A 210 1.10 3.09 -10.85
C THR A 210 1.16 4.00 -12.07
N MET A 211 2.03 5.01 -12.06
CA MET A 211 2.18 5.95 -13.16
C MET A 211 2.70 5.30 -14.43
N GLU A 212 3.53 4.26 -14.30
CA GLU A 212 3.96 3.44 -15.45
C GLU A 212 2.79 2.67 -16.05
N LYS A 213 1.96 2.02 -15.21
CA LYS A 213 0.79 1.25 -15.67
C LYS A 213 -0.32 2.11 -16.25
N THR A 214 -0.46 3.35 -15.80
CA THR A 214 -1.39 4.32 -16.40
C THR A 214 -0.81 5.01 -17.64
N GLY A 215 0.48 4.80 -17.94
CA GLY A 215 1.16 5.40 -19.08
C GLY A 215 1.57 6.86 -18.89
N VAL A 216 1.41 7.42 -17.68
CA VAL A 216 1.90 8.76 -17.30
C VAL A 216 3.43 8.78 -17.25
N ARG A 217 4.04 7.68 -16.82
CA ARG A 217 5.49 7.46 -16.76
C ARG A 217 5.90 6.37 -17.74
N ILE A 218 7.08 6.50 -18.36
CA ILE A 218 7.70 5.44 -19.17
C ILE A 218 9.19 5.38 -18.84
N GLU A 219 9.67 4.21 -18.40
CA GLU A 219 11.09 4.04 -18.04
C GLU A 219 12.02 3.94 -19.25
N LYS A 220 11.54 3.47 -20.40
CA LYS A 220 12.32 3.38 -21.64
C LYS A 220 11.44 3.73 -22.84
N ALA A 221 11.66 4.91 -23.41
CA ALA A 221 10.97 5.38 -24.60
C ALA A 221 11.95 5.78 -25.70
N THR A 222 11.48 5.68 -26.95
CA THR A 222 12.09 6.36 -28.09
C THR A 222 11.33 7.67 -28.30
N LEU A 223 12.05 8.79 -28.28
CA LEU A 223 11.49 10.12 -28.40
C LEU A 223 11.86 10.72 -29.77
N TYR A 224 10.87 11.34 -30.40
CA TYR A 224 11.05 12.14 -31.60
C TYR A 224 10.81 13.59 -31.22
N ILE A 225 11.86 14.41 -31.24
CA ILE A 225 11.83 15.77 -30.71
C ILE A 225 12.20 16.77 -31.81
N LYS A 226 11.40 17.81 -31.95
CA LYS A 226 11.63 18.92 -32.89
C LYS A 226 12.52 20.01 -32.27
N GLU A 227 13.21 20.77 -33.12
CA GLU A 227 13.86 22.03 -32.70
C GLU A 227 12.84 23.04 -32.13
N PRO A 228 13.23 23.92 -31.18
CA PRO A 228 14.59 24.08 -30.63
C PRO A 228 14.93 23.10 -29.50
N TYR A 229 13.96 22.33 -29.00
CA TYR A 229 14.13 21.51 -27.79
C TYR A 229 15.07 20.32 -27.98
N ALA A 230 15.15 19.76 -29.19
CA ALA A 230 16.11 18.70 -29.50
C ALA A 230 17.57 19.13 -29.22
N ASN A 231 17.90 20.39 -29.51
CA ASN A 231 19.25 20.93 -29.33
C ASN A 231 19.62 21.18 -27.85
N LEU A 232 18.65 21.08 -26.94
CA LEU A 232 18.88 21.18 -25.49
C LEU A 232 19.25 19.83 -24.85
N ILE A 233 19.15 18.73 -25.59
CA ILE A 233 19.40 17.38 -25.08
C ILE A 233 20.82 16.95 -25.45
N GLU A 234 21.63 16.68 -24.43
CA GLU A 234 23.03 16.26 -24.58
C GLU A 234 23.20 14.74 -24.76
N LEU A 235 22.21 14.09 -25.39
CA LEU A 235 22.28 12.67 -25.74
C LEU A 235 22.63 12.49 -27.21
N PRO A 236 23.20 11.33 -27.60
CA PRO A 236 23.36 10.99 -29.00
C PRO A 236 22.01 11.05 -29.72
N GLN A 237 21.91 11.93 -30.70
CA GLN A 237 20.73 12.08 -31.54
C GLN A 237 20.96 11.45 -32.91
N THR A 238 19.95 10.76 -33.43
CA THR A 238 19.93 10.29 -34.81
C THR A 238 18.78 10.94 -35.56
N THR A 239 18.84 10.94 -36.89
CA THR A 239 17.72 11.41 -37.72
C THR A 239 17.69 10.63 -39.02
N THR A 240 16.51 10.52 -39.63
CA THR A 240 16.33 9.99 -40.99
C THR A 240 16.22 11.16 -41.98
N LYS A 241 16.40 10.90 -43.28
CA LYS A 241 16.29 11.96 -44.30
C LYS A 241 14.93 12.67 -44.26
N GLU A 242 13.86 11.93 -44.02
CA GLU A 242 12.49 12.45 -43.91
C GLU A 242 12.30 13.30 -42.65
N LEU A 243 12.75 12.83 -41.49
CA LEU A 243 12.63 13.56 -40.22
C LEU A 243 13.48 14.83 -40.18
N ASN A 244 14.61 14.84 -40.89
CA ASN A 244 15.49 16.00 -40.97
C ASN A 244 14.81 17.18 -41.71
N GLN A 245 13.91 16.92 -42.66
CA GLN A 245 13.11 17.98 -43.31
C GLN A 245 12.24 18.74 -42.29
N TYR A 246 11.77 18.04 -41.27
CA TYR A 246 10.97 18.60 -40.17
C TYR A 246 11.82 18.94 -38.93
N LYS A 247 13.15 18.94 -39.05
CA LYS A 247 14.09 19.22 -37.96
C LYS A 247 13.79 18.38 -36.70
N THR A 248 13.46 17.11 -36.93
CA THR A 248 13.09 16.16 -35.88
C THR A 248 14.24 15.16 -35.67
N PHE A 249 14.57 14.94 -34.40
CA PHE A 249 15.66 14.09 -33.96
C PHE A 249 15.15 12.96 -33.07
N ILE A 250 15.79 11.80 -33.17
CA ILE A 250 15.44 10.57 -32.46
C ILE A 250 16.40 10.39 -31.28
N PHE A 251 15.82 10.20 -30.10
CA PHE A 251 16.52 9.87 -28.87
C PHE A 251 16.01 8.53 -28.34
N LYS A 252 16.92 7.59 -28.06
CA LYS A 252 16.58 6.25 -27.57
C LYS A 252 16.85 6.14 -26.07
N ASP A 253 16.14 5.22 -25.42
CA ASP A 253 16.31 4.87 -24.01
C ASP A 253 16.18 6.06 -23.04
N VAL A 254 15.26 6.98 -23.35
CA VAL A 254 14.98 8.16 -22.50
C VAL A 254 13.83 7.85 -21.56
N LYS A 255 13.92 8.34 -20.31
CA LYS A 255 12.83 8.24 -19.34
C LYS A 255 11.84 9.37 -19.57
N VAL A 256 10.56 9.02 -19.66
CA VAL A 256 9.46 9.99 -19.61
C VAL A 256 8.91 9.95 -18.19
N LEU A 257 9.14 11.02 -17.43
CA LEU A 257 8.67 11.12 -16.05
C LEU A 257 7.19 11.50 -15.98
N PHE A 258 6.69 12.28 -16.95
CA PHE A 258 5.31 12.72 -16.95
C PHE A 258 4.82 13.04 -18.37
N GLN A 259 3.70 12.45 -18.78
CA GLN A 259 3.02 12.77 -20.04
C GLN A 259 1.51 12.51 -19.94
N GLY A 260 0.77 12.97 -20.96
CA GLY A 260 -0.65 12.66 -21.14
C GLY A 260 -1.62 13.51 -20.29
N ILE A 261 -1.09 14.40 -19.44
CA ILE A 261 -1.85 15.36 -18.65
C ILE A 261 -1.21 16.74 -18.88
N GLY A 262 -2.02 17.75 -19.19
CA GLY A 262 -1.54 19.10 -19.51
C GLY A 262 -0.86 19.22 -20.89
N LYS A 263 -0.11 20.31 -21.08
CA LYS A 263 0.45 20.70 -22.40
C LYS A 263 1.92 20.33 -22.61
N SER A 264 2.56 19.72 -21.62
CA SER A 264 3.99 19.43 -21.65
C SER A 264 4.32 18.06 -21.09
N THR A 265 5.39 17.50 -21.63
CA THR A 265 5.97 16.22 -21.24
C THR A 265 7.28 16.48 -20.52
N LEU A 266 7.46 15.87 -19.34
CA LEU A 266 8.71 15.91 -18.59
C LEU A 266 9.54 14.69 -18.95
N VAL A 267 10.73 14.93 -19.50
CA VAL A 267 11.70 13.88 -19.81
C VAL A 267 12.89 13.97 -18.87
N SER A 268 13.52 12.83 -18.60
CA SER A 268 14.74 12.73 -17.82
C SER A 268 15.75 11.82 -18.50
N TYR A 269 17.01 12.25 -18.48
CA TYR A 269 18.12 11.53 -19.08
C TYR A 269 19.39 11.72 -18.25
N LYS A 270 20.33 10.78 -18.38
CA LYS A 270 21.60 10.81 -17.67
C LYS A 270 22.74 11.24 -18.58
N VAL A 271 23.58 12.16 -18.10
CA VAL A 271 24.81 12.60 -18.76
C VAL A 271 25.93 12.61 -17.73
N LYS A 272 26.96 11.78 -17.92
CA LYS A 272 28.18 11.76 -17.10
C LYS A 272 27.86 11.82 -15.58
N ASP A 273 27.01 10.90 -15.12
CA ASP A 273 26.52 10.75 -13.74
C ASP A 273 25.53 11.81 -13.20
N ILE A 274 25.14 12.80 -14.01
CA ILE A 274 24.11 13.78 -13.64
C ILE A 274 22.79 13.41 -14.32
N GLU A 275 21.71 13.29 -13.54
CA GLU A 275 20.36 13.17 -14.07
C GLU A 275 19.82 14.57 -14.39
N LYS A 276 19.56 14.84 -15.67
CA LYS A 276 18.97 16.08 -16.17
C LYS A 276 17.49 15.85 -16.45
N GLN A 277 16.70 16.91 -16.27
CA GLN A 277 15.28 16.92 -16.60
C GLN A 277 15.00 18.06 -17.58
N LEU A 278 14.12 17.82 -18.55
CA LEU A 278 13.72 18.82 -19.53
C LEU A 278 12.20 18.75 -19.72
N VAL A 279 11.55 19.91 -19.69
CA VAL A 279 10.13 20.06 -19.99
C VAL A 279 10.00 20.41 -21.47
N ILE A 280 9.24 19.62 -22.21
CA ILE A 280 9.05 19.79 -23.66
C ILE A 280 7.55 19.93 -23.93
N PRO A 281 7.09 20.98 -24.63
CA PRO A 281 5.67 21.09 -25.00
C PRO A 281 5.27 19.94 -25.94
N ASN A 282 4.05 19.43 -25.76
CA ASN A 282 3.57 18.22 -26.46
C ASN A 282 3.55 18.36 -27.99
N GLU A 283 3.53 19.59 -28.52
CA GLU A 283 3.60 19.85 -29.98
C GLU A 283 5.00 19.59 -30.61
N TYR A 284 6.05 19.54 -29.77
CA TYR A 284 7.44 19.31 -30.17
C TYR A 284 7.94 17.89 -29.88
N ILE A 285 7.13 17.03 -29.26
CA ILE A 285 7.55 15.68 -28.85
C ILE A 285 6.52 14.62 -29.24
N THR A 286 7.01 13.55 -29.85
CA THR A 286 6.26 12.30 -30.02
C THR A 286 6.97 11.20 -29.25
N VAL A 287 6.19 10.45 -28.46
CA VAL A 287 6.69 9.36 -27.60
C VAL A 287 6.28 8.03 -28.20
N GLU A 288 7.25 7.25 -28.67
CA GLU A 288 7.00 5.90 -29.17
C GLU A 288 7.13 4.87 -28.05
N ARG A 289 6.15 3.96 -28.00
CA ARG A 289 6.09 2.85 -27.03
C ARG A 289 6.38 1.55 -27.75
N SER A 290 7.49 0.91 -27.40
CA SER A 290 7.81 -0.44 -27.85
C SER A 290 7.36 -1.45 -26.79
N LYS A 291 6.45 -2.35 -27.16
CA LYS A 291 6.09 -3.51 -26.34
C LYS A 291 6.66 -4.76 -27.02
N LYS A 292 7.56 -5.48 -26.35
CA LYS A 292 7.93 -6.82 -26.80
C LYS A 292 6.68 -7.70 -26.74
N ILE A 293 6.32 -8.32 -27.85
CA ILE A 293 5.33 -9.38 -27.87
C ILE A 293 6.09 -10.61 -27.35
N GLU A 294 5.80 -11.03 -26.12
CA GLU A 294 6.23 -12.34 -25.64
C GLU A 294 5.34 -13.37 -26.35
N GLU A 295 5.95 -14.21 -27.19
CA GLU A 295 5.32 -15.39 -27.80
C GLU A 295 5.10 -16.50 -26.77
#